data_AF-A0A7W8RHY6-F1
#
_entry.id   AF-A0A7W8RHY6-F1
#
_cell.length_a   1.000
_cell.length_b   1.000
_cell.length_c   1.000
_cell.angle_alpha   90.00
_cell.angle_beta   90.00
_cell.angle_gamma   90.00
#
_symmetry.space_group_name_H-M   'P 1'
#
loop_
_entity.id
_entity.type
_entity.pdbx_description
1 polymer ?
#
loop_
_entity_poly.entity_id
_entity_poly.type
_entity_poly.pdbx_seq_one_letter_code
_entity_poly.pdbx_strand_id
1 'polypeptide(L)'
;MKCTTRTFLILAEMSATLICAETWAEVVTIQAKSFIQTVDLKDPTQFDPGVTKCQQLMAAVVNCGVVGGEDPSDGSGATGNFRLRSEAQIDVSCSGNTISKWQILPIATATGKEFLFLATSGELSPAPKASPGMQGAATNKLTLEYQMRGQPNAAGNLAMSSVKARSCTFIWQKINATVSCKAGKAETAVTLDGSKFPSHRVWVNGVLSGEMNQGPFNNLWNCDPLDASKIR
;
A
#
# COMPACT_ATOMS: atom_id res chain seq x y z
N MET A 1 20.51 -20.31 -29.18
CA MET A 1 20.69 -21.75 -28.88
C MET A 1 19.78 -22.53 -29.83
N LYS A 2 20.34 -23.45 -30.63
CA LYS A 2 19.59 -24.28 -31.58
C LYS A 2 19.19 -25.58 -30.88
N CYS A 3 17.89 -25.88 -30.81
CA CYS A 3 17.39 -27.16 -30.33
C CYS A 3 17.29 -28.12 -31.53
N THR A 4 18.07 -29.21 -31.50
CA THR A 4 18.14 -30.20 -32.57
C THR A 4 17.28 -31.40 -32.18
N THR A 5 16.22 -31.67 -32.94
CA THR A 5 15.29 -32.78 -32.69
C THR A 5 15.79 -34.07 -33.35
N ARG A 6 15.97 -35.14 -32.57
CA ARG A 6 16.16 -36.52 -33.08
C ARG A 6 14.93 -37.36 -32.72
N THR A 7 14.41 -38.06 -33.70
CA THR A 7 13.30 -39.03 -33.58
C THR A 7 13.86 -40.41 -33.22
N PHE A 8 13.29 -41.06 -32.19
CA PHE A 8 13.52 -42.49 -31.90
C PHE A 8 12.21 -43.21 -31.54
N LEU A 9 12.14 -44.46 -32.00
CA LEU A 9 11.00 -45.39 -31.96
C LEU A 9 10.79 -46.04 -30.58
N ILE A 10 9.55 -46.50 -30.40
CA ILE A 10 8.83 -46.82 -29.16
C ILE A 10 9.21 -48.18 -28.55
N LEU A 11 9.54 -48.18 -27.25
CA LEU A 11 9.47 -49.31 -26.30
C LEU A 11 8.74 -48.80 -25.05
N ALA A 12 7.93 -49.64 -24.42
CA ALA A 12 7.07 -49.27 -23.28
C ALA A 12 7.89 -48.93 -22.03
N GLU A 13 8.37 -47.69 -21.97
CA GLU A 13 9.08 -47.10 -20.85
C GLU A 13 8.16 -46.08 -20.17
N MET A 14 8.19 -46.03 -18.83
CA MET A 14 7.58 -44.95 -18.05
C MET A 14 8.05 -43.64 -18.67
N SER A 15 7.18 -43.00 -19.46
CA SER A 15 7.47 -41.73 -20.09
C SER A 15 7.65 -40.74 -18.97
N ALA A 16 8.90 -40.56 -18.56
CA ALA A 16 9.35 -39.42 -17.80
C ALA A 16 9.10 -38.24 -18.74
N THR A 17 7.87 -37.71 -18.68
CA THR A 17 7.53 -36.44 -19.29
C THR A 17 8.52 -35.47 -18.71
N LEU A 18 9.53 -35.12 -19.50
CA LEU A 18 10.48 -34.08 -19.17
C LEU A 18 9.66 -32.79 -19.20
N ILE A 19 9.01 -32.49 -18.07
CA ILE A 19 8.35 -31.22 -17.84
C ILE A 19 9.50 -30.24 -17.69
N CYS A 20 9.95 -29.68 -18.82
CA CYS A 20 10.79 -28.50 -18.81
C CYS A 20 10.05 -27.48 -17.95
N ALA A 21 10.58 -27.19 -16.76
CA ALA A 21 10.00 -26.22 -15.86
C ALA A 21 9.98 -24.88 -16.59
N GLU A 22 8.81 -24.53 -17.11
CA GLU A 22 8.60 -23.29 -17.83
C GLU A 22 8.81 -22.15 -16.84
N THR A 23 9.80 -21.30 -17.13
CA THR A 23 10.08 -20.13 -16.31
C THR A 23 9.12 -19.03 -16.71
N TRP A 24 8.18 -18.70 -15.83
CA TRP A 24 7.26 -17.59 -16.03
C TRP A 24 7.85 -16.33 -15.41
N ALA A 25 7.98 -15.27 -16.21
CA ALA A 25 8.24 -13.93 -15.71
C ALA A 25 6.88 -13.24 -15.48
N GLU A 26 6.68 -12.72 -14.28
CA GLU A 26 5.48 -12.01 -13.86
C GLU A 26 5.88 -10.69 -13.20
N VAL A 27 5.05 -9.66 -13.37
CA VAL A 27 5.17 -8.39 -12.65
C VAL A 27 4.15 -8.39 -11.53
N VAL A 28 4.61 -8.51 -10.29
CA VAL A 28 3.76 -8.35 -9.11
C VAL A 28 3.62 -6.86 -8.84
N THR A 29 2.39 -6.36 -8.83
CA THR A 29 2.06 -4.96 -8.55
C THR A 29 1.40 -4.84 -7.18
N ILE A 30 2.01 -4.07 -6.28
CA ILE A 30 1.47 -3.77 -4.95
C ILE A 30 1.17 -2.27 -4.87
N GLN A 31 -0.11 -1.94 -4.80
CA GLN A 31 -0.58 -0.57 -4.69
C GLN A 31 -1.11 -0.33 -3.28
N ALA A 32 -0.84 0.84 -2.71
CA ALA A 32 -1.44 1.25 -1.46
C ALA A 32 -1.89 2.71 -1.53
N LYS A 33 -3.05 3.00 -0.95
CA LYS A 33 -3.62 4.35 -0.92
C LYS A 33 -4.14 4.68 0.47
N SER A 34 -3.96 5.93 0.85
CA SER A 34 -4.58 6.56 2.01
C SER A 34 -5.65 7.54 1.53
N PHE A 35 -6.86 7.51 2.08
CA PHE A 35 -7.98 8.39 1.67
C PHE A 35 -8.94 8.65 2.83
N ILE A 36 -9.60 9.81 2.84
CA ILE A 36 -10.57 10.12 3.89
C ILE A 36 -11.89 9.42 3.56
N GLN A 37 -12.34 8.54 4.45
CA GLN A 37 -13.65 7.92 4.30
C GLN A 37 -14.75 8.92 4.69
N THR A 38 -15.88 8.87 4.00
CA THR A 38 -17.09 9.61 4.35
C THR A 38 -17.43 9.38 5.82
N VAL A 39 -17.66 10.48 6.55
CA VAL A 39 -17.96 10.49 7.97
C VAL A 39 -19.47 10.45 8.14
N ASP A 40 -19.98 9.51 8.94
CA ASP A 40 -21.39 9.58 9.33
C ASP A 40 -21.53 10.55 10.49
N LEU A 41 -21.93 11.79 10.15
CA LEU A 41 -22.14 12.85 11.14
C LEU A 41 -23.22 12.53 12.17
N LYS A 42 -24.06 11.51 11.91
CA LYS A 42 -25.10 11.05 12.85
C LYS A 42 -24.61 9.96 13.78
N ASP A 43 -23.47 9.34 13.51
CA ASP A 43 -22.91 8.28 14.33
C ASP A 43 -22.05 8.87 15.46
N PRO A 44 -22.54 8.89 16.72
CA PRO A 44 -21.80 9.47 17.83
C PRO A 44 -20.52 8.70 18.17
N THR A 45 -20.38 7.44 17.72
CA THR A 45 -19.18 6.63 17.99
C THR A 45 -17.95 7.10 17.21
N GLN A 46 -18.16 7.91 16.16
CA GLN A 46 -17.06 8.52 15.39
C GLN A 46 -16.43 9.73 16.10
N PHE A 47 -17.04 10.18 17.20
CA PHE A 47 -16.69 11.41 17.90
C PHE A 47 -16.23 11.15 19.34
N ASP A 48 -15.40 12.04 19.87
CA ASP A 48 -15.07 12.02 21.30
C ASP A 48 -16.33 12.26 22.15
N PRO A 49 -16.49 11.58 23.30
CA PRO A 49 -17.51 11.94 24.29
C PRO A 49 -17.34 13.41 24.69
N GLY A 50 -18.39 14.22 24.53
CA GLY A 50 -18.34 15.66 24.80
C GLY A 50 -17.86 16.53 23.64
N VAL A 51 -17.83 15.98 22.41
CA VAL A 51 -17.51 16.74 21.20
C VAL A 51 -18.34 18.03 21.09
N THR A 52 -17.65 19.13 20.80
CA THR A 52 -18.29 20.44 20.61
C THR A 52 -18.91 20.55 19.21
N LYS A 53 -19.86 21.47 19.03
CA LYS A 53 -20.46 21.78 17.72
C LYS A 53 -19.39 22.09 16.64
N CYS A 54 -18.24 22.65 17.04
CA CYS A 54 -17.14 22.95 16.12
C CYS A 54 -16.46 21.70 15.55
N GLN A 55 -16.32 20.64 16.34
CA GLN A 55 -15.73 19.38 15.88
C GLN A 55 -16.67 18.65 14.91
N GLN A 56 -17.98 18.66 15.20
CA GLN A 56 -19.01 18.16 14.27
C GLN A 56 -19.05 18.98 12.98
N LEU A 57 -18.93 20.31 13.08
CA LEU A 57 -18.90 21.19 11.92
C LEU A 57 -17.68 20.91 11.03
N MET A 58 -16.50 20.70 11.62
CA MET A 58 -15.30 20.38 10.84
C MET A 58 -15.36 18.98 10.24
N ALA A 59 -15.87 17.99 10.98
CA ALA A 59 -16.18 16.69 10.41
C ALA A 59 -17.17 16.83 9.24
N ALA A 60 -18.16 17.73 9.34
CA ALA A 60 -19.08 18.05 8.26
C ALA A 60 -18.40 18.76 7.10
N VAL A 61 -17.46 19.68 7.33
CA VAL A 61 -16.68 20.33 6.26
C VAL A 61 -15.82 19.32 5.52
N VAL A 62 -15.15 18.43 6.26
CA VAL A 62 -14.39 17.31 5.68
C VAL A 62 -15.35 16.39 4.94
N ASN A 63 -16.50 16.03 5.50
CA ASN A 63 -17.46 15.15 4.84
C ASN A 63 -18.05 15.75 3.56
N CYS A 64 -18.44 17.03 3.61
CA CYS A 64 -19.07 17.74 2.50
C CYS A 64 -18.12 17.98 1.34
N GLY A 65 -16.82 18.16 1.60
CA GLY A 65 -15.87 18.32 0.50
C GLY A 65 -15.14 17.05 0.08
N VAL A 66 -15.33 15.93 0.80
CA VAL A 66 -15.08 14.58 0.25
C VAL A 66 -16.23 14.28 -0.72
N VAL A 67 -16.29 15.04 -1.82
CA VAL A 67 -17.26 14.81 -2.90
C VAL A 67 -16.72 13.63 -3.70
N GLY A 68 -17.02 12.41 -3.26
CA GLY A 68 -16.69 11.19 -3.99
C GLY A 68 -16.03 10.08 -3.17
N GLY A 69 -15.57 10.34 -1.94
CA GLY A 69 -14.85 9.34 -1.16
C GLY A 69 -13.54 8.92 -1.83
N GLU A 70 -13.14 7.68 -1.59
CA GLU A 70 -12.08 7.06 -2.38
C GLU A 70 -12.55 6.91 -3.83
N ASP A 71 -11.91 7.63 -4.73
CA ASP A 71 -12.21 7.57 -6.15
C ASP A 71 -10.90 7.52 -6.94
N PRO A 72 -10.72 6.60 -7.89
CA PRO A 72 -11.49 5.36 -8.00
C PRO A 72 -11.24 4.47 -6.77
N SER A 73 -12.12 3.52 -6.49
CA SER A 73 -11.97 2.57 -5.37
C SER A 73 -10.91 1.47 -5.62
N ASP A 74 -10.06 1.63 -6.62
CA ASP A 74 -8.98 0.71 -7.00
C ASP A 74 -7.60 1.28 -6.65
N GLY A 75 -6.51 0.53 -6.81
CA GLY A 75 -5.16 1.03 -6.49
C GLY A 75 -4.60 2.14 -7.40
N SER A 76 -5.35 2.58 -8.42
CA SER A 76 -4.91 3.62 -9.35
C SER A 76 -4.97 5.03 -8.74
N GLY A 77 -4.20 5.93 -9.33
CA GLY A 77 -4.13 7.34 -8.93
C GLY A 77 -4.83 8.29 -9.91
N ALA A 78 -5.73 7.78 -10.75
CA ALA A 78 -6.19 8.49 -11.95
C ALA A 78 -6.90 9.83 -11.68
N THR A 79 -7.65 9.92 -10.59
CA THR A 79 -8.47 11.09 -10.22
C THR A 79 -7.73 12.08 -9.30
N GLY A 80 -6.69 11.61 -8.60
CA GLY A 80 -6.04 12.38 -7.53
C GLY A 80 -6.81 12.44 -6.21
N ASN A 81 -7.94 11.73 -6.07
CA ASN A 81 -8.76 11.69 -4.85
C ASN A 81 -8.19 10.70 -3.81
N PHE A 82 -7.01 11.03 -3.30
CA PHE A 82 -6.32 10.33 -2.20
C PHE A 82 -5.38 11.31 -1.46
N ARG A 83 -4.82 10.88 -0.33
CA ARG A 83 -3.79 11.63 0.42
C ARG A 83 -2.40 11.16 0.03
N LEU A 84 -2.17 9.86 0.18
CA LEU A 84 -0.92 9.17 -0.15
C LEU A 84 -1.24 8.04 -1.11
N ARG A 85 -0.35 7.82 -2.07
CA ARG A 85 -0.37 6.66 -2.94
C ARG A 85 1.05 6.17 -3.16
N SER A 86 1.24 4.86 -3.07
CA SER A 86 2.47 4.18 -3.43
C SER A 86 2.17 2.99 -4.33
N GLU A 87 3.07 2.71 -5.27
CA GLU A 87 3.03 1.55 -6.14
C GLU A 87 4.42 0.92 -6.22
N ALA A 88 4.54 -0.30 -5.74
CA ALA A 88 5.74 -1.12 -5.88
C ALA A 88 5.49 -2.17 -6.97
N GLN A 89 6.41 -2.26 -7.92
CA GLN A 89 6.42 -3.28 -8.95
C GLN A 89 7.63 -4.20 -8.73
N ILE A 90 7.38 -5.51 -8.77
CA ILE A 90 8.41 -6.53 -8.58
C ILE A 90 8.38 -7.44 -9.80
N ASP A 91 9.44 -7.38 -10.60
CA ASP A 91 9.68 -8.33 -11.68
C ASP A 91 10.17 -9.63 -11.05
N VAL A 92 9.41 -10.72 -11.17
CA VAL A 92 9.70 -12.01 -10.54
C VAL A 92 9.69 -13.09 -11.60
N SER A 93 10.70 -13.95 -11.59
CA SER A 93 10.74 -15.16 -12.39
C SER A 93 10.67 -16.37 -11.46
N CYS A 94 9.75 -17.28 -11.73
CA CYS A 94 9.59 -18.50 -10.94
C CYS A 94 10.10 -19.73 -11.71
N SER A 95 10.69 -20.68 -10.98
CA SER A 95 11.01 -22.04 -11.46
C SER A 95 10.55 -23.04 -10.40
N GLY A 96 9.43 -23.72 -10.66
CA GLY A 96 8.78 -24.56 -9.64
C GLY A 96 8.38 -23.75 -8.41
N ASN A 97 8.94 -24.08 -7.25
CA ASN A 97 8.65 -23.41 -5.97
C ASN A 97 9.73 -22.39 -5.54
N THR A 98 10.63 -22.04 -6.46
CA THR A 98 11.76 -21.15 -6.18
C THR A 98 11.68 -19.93 -7.09
N ILE A 99 11.95 -18.75 -6.54
CA ILE A 99 12.17 -17.52 -7.31
C ILE A 99 13.54 -17.63 -7.96
N SER A 100 13.59 -17.78 -9.28
CA SER A 100 14.85 -17.92 -10.03
C SER A 100 15.56 -16.57 -10.21
N LYS A 101 14.80 -15.48 -10.34
CA LYS A 101 15.29 -14.10 -10.48
C LYS A 101 14.25 -13.12 -9.97
N TRP A 102 14.68 -11.99 -9.39
CA TRP A 102 13.79 -10.87 -9.10
C TRP A 102 14.47 -9.51 -9.23
N GLN A 103 13.67 -8.48 -9.40
CA GLN A 103 14.06 -7.08 -9.34
C GLN A 103 12.88 -6.25 -8.82
N ILE A 104 13.13 -5.44 -7.79
CA ILE A 104 12.16 -4.46 -7.28
C ILE A 104 12.43 -3.14 -7.99
N LEU A 105 11.45 -2.64 -8.74
CA LEU A 105 11.54 -1.37 -9.43
C LEU A 105 11.42 -0.20 -8.45
N PRO A 106 11.84 1.03 -8.84
CA PRO A 106 11.61 2.22 -8.03
C PRO A 106 10.13 2.35 -7.66
N ILE A 107 9.85 2.51 -6.36
CA ILE A 107 8.48 2.65 -5.86
C ILE A 107 7.95 4.00 -6.32
N ALA A 108 6.93 3.97 -7.17
CA ALA A 108 6.23 5.18 -7.58
C ALA A 108 5.42 5.71 -6.40
N THR A 109 5.51 7.01 -6.14
CA THR A 109 4.72 7.67 -5.10
C THR A 109 3.96 8.85 -5.70
N ALA A 110 2.80 9.14 -5.14
CA ALA A 110 2.02 10.32 -5.46
C ALA A 110 1.33 10.84 -4.21
N THR A 111 1.14 12.14 -4.16
CA THR A 111 0.20 12.76 -3.22
C THR A 111 -0.98 13.30 -3.98
N GLY A 112 -2.17 13.03 -3.46
CA GLY A 112 -3.38 13.49 -4.11
C GLY A 112 -3.78 14.88 -3.64
N LYS A 113 -4.87 15.36 -4.25
CA LYS A 113 -5.40 16.70 -4.08
C LYS A 113 -6.75 16.67 -3.37
N GLU A 114 -7.01 15.66 -2.54
CA GLU A 114 -8.17 15.68 -1.62
C GLU A 114 -8.14 17.03 -0.91
N PHE A 115 -9.00 17.95 -1.37
CA PHE A 115 -9.03 19.39 -1.09
C PHE A 115 -7.78 20.21 -1.43
N LEU A 116 -7.98 21.34 -2.11
CA LEU A 116 -6.92 22.32 -2.40
C LEU A 116 -6.20 22.79 -1.11
N PHE A 117 -6.94 22.93 0.00
CA PHE A 117 -6.40 23.35 1.29
C PHE A 117 -5.91 22.19 2.17
N LEU A 118 -6.08 20.93 1.79
CA LEU A 118 -5.48 19.78 2.50
C LEU A 118 -4.36 19.12 1.70
N ALA A 119 -3.93 19.69 0.57
CA ALA A 119 -2.84 19.17 -0.25
C ALA A 119 -1.68 18.64 0.61
N THR A 120 -1.23 17.43 0.28
CA THR A 120 -0.27 16.68 1.10
C THR A 120 1.08 16.66 0.41
N SER A 121 2.16 16.91 1.15
CA SER A 121 3.51 16.50 0.72
C SER A 121 3.75 15.07 1.19
N GLY A 122 4.53 14.28 0.46
CA GLY A 122 4.74 12.87 0.79
C GLY A 122 6.12 12.40 0.37
N GLU A 123 6.67 11.47 1.14
CA GLU A 123 7.98 10.87 0.90
C GLU A 123 8.00 9.42 1.39
N LEU A 124 8.93 8.63 0.85
CA LEU A 124 9.29 7.34 1.43
C LEU A 124 10.23 7.57 2.60
N SER A 125 9.84 7.09 3.79
CA SER A 125 10.66 7.23 4.98
C SER A 125 10.32 6.13 5.99
N PRO A 126 11.27 5.24 6.34
CA PRO A 126 12.65 5.16 5.85
C PRO A 126 12.72 4.66 4.39
N ALA A 127 13.94 4.62 3.83
CA ALA A 127 14.18 4.00 2.52
C ALA A 127 13.66 2.55 2.47
N PRO A 128 13.13 2.09 1.32
CA PRO A 128 12.65 0.71 1.17
C PRO A 128 13.71 -0.32 1.53
N LYS A 129 13.29 -1.39 2.21
CA LYS A 129 14.15 -2.50 2.62
C LYS A 129 13.65 -3.77 1.95
N ALA A 130 14.56 -4.51 1.33
CA ALA A 130 14.25 -5.80 0.75
C ALA A 130 15.24 -6.86 1.23
N SER A 131 14.76 -8.08 1.42
CA SER A 131 15.58 -9.24 1.79
C SER A 131 15.37 -10.37 0.77
N PRO A 132 16.44 -10.91 0.16
CA PRO A 132 17.85 -10.66 0.50
C PRO A 132 18.43 -9.36 -0.12
N GLY A 133 17.68 -8.68 -0.98
CA GLY A 133 18.07 -7.39 -1.56
C GLY A 133 17.07 -6.91 -2.62
N MET A 134 17.32 -5.73 -3.18
CA MET A 134 16.43 -5.12 -4.20
C MET A 134 16.40 -5.88 -5.52
N GLN A 135 17.40 -6.73 -5.77
CA GLN A 135 17.47 -7.63 -6.92
C GLN A 135 18.30 -8.85 -6.54
N GLY A 136 18.14 -9.96 -7.28
CA GLY A 136 19.00 -11.13 -7.09
C GLY A 136 18.56 -12.35 -7.88
N ALA A 137 19.11 -13.50 -7.47
CA ALA A 137 18.91 -14.81 -8.08
C ALA A 137 18.48 -15.84 -7.02
N ALA A 138 17.88 -16.96 -7.46
CA ALA A 138 17.53 -18.15 -6.68
C ALA A 138 17.27 -17.94 -5.17
N THR A 139 16.03 -17.67 -4.79
CA THR A 139 15.57 -17.66 -3.38
C THR A 139 14.19 -18.31 -3.27
N ASN A 140 13.83 -18.85 -2.10
CA ASN A 140 12.48 -19.36 -1.87
C ASN A 140 11.50 -18.26 -1.44
N LYS A 141 12.02 -17.13 -0.99
CA LYS A 141 11.25 -16.04 -0.40
C LYS A 141 11.94 -14.71 -0.65
N LEU A 142 11.14 -13.72 -1.05
CA LEU A 142 11.51 -12.31 -1.15
C LEU A 142 10.62 -11.53 -0.19
N THR A 143 11.19 -10.66 0.64
CA THR A 143 10.41 -9.73 1.46
C THR A 143 10.72 -8.30 1.08
N LEU A 144 9.69 -7.46 0.99
CA LEU A 144 9.78 -6.02 0.78
C LEU A 144 9.06 -5.30 1.91
N GLU A 145 9.73 -4.36 2.55
CA GLU A 145 9.18 -3.42 3.53
C GLU A 145 9.41 -2.00 3.04
N TYR A 146 8.35 -1.19 3.00
CA TYR A 146 8.49 0.25 2.78
C TYR A 146 7.40 1.02 3.52
N GLN A 147 7.69 2.28 3.79
CA GLN A 147 6.78 3.19 4.46
C GLN A 147 6.71 4.49 3.67
N MET A 148 5.49 4.96 3.45
CA MET A 148 5.23 6.29 2.91
C MET A 148 4.61 7.12 4.02
N ARG A 149 5.13 8.33 4.21
CA ARG A 149 4.53 9.31 5.10
C ARG A 149 4.23 10.59 4.32
N GLY A 150 3.31 11.38 4.83
CA GLY A 150 3.06 12.70 4.30
C GLY A 150 2.47 13.66 5.31
N GLN A 151 2.53 14.93 4.96
CA GLN A 151 2.09 16.02 5.83
C GLN A 151 1.06 16.88 5.09
N PRO A 152 -0.09 17.17 5.72
CA PRO A 152 -1.00 18.20 5.22
C PRO A 152 -0.29 19.55 5.14
N ASN A 153 -0.69 20.39 4.19
CA ASN A 153 -0.20 21.77 4.14
C ASN A 153 -0.58 22.57 5.41
N ALA A 154 -0.06 23.79 5.54
CA ALA A 154 -0.28 24.64 6.71
C ALA A 154 -1.78 24.91 7.00
N ALA A 155 -2.58 25.16 5.97
CA ALA A 155 -4.02 25.40 6.13
C ALA A 155 -4.74 24.15 6.65
N GLY A 156 -4.41 22.98 6.12
CA GLY A 156 -4.94 21.70 6.60
C GLY A 156 -4.52 21.38 8.02
N ASN A 157 -3.27 21.67 8.39
CA ASN A 157 -2.81 21.51 9.77
C ASN A 157 -3.57 22.43 10.73
N LEU A 158 -3.80 23.69 10.36
CA LEU A 158 -4.55 24.65 11.18
C LEU A 158 -6.02 24.21 11.35
N ALA A 159 -6.66 23.82 10.25
CA ALA A 159 -8.04 23.35 10.26
C ALA A 159 -8.20 22.12 11.16
N MET A 160 -7.32 21.13 11.02
CA MET A 160 -7.38 19.91 11.84
C MET A 160 -7.01 20.17 13.30
N SER A 161 -6.05 21.06 13.58
CA SER A 161 -5.69 21.43 14.97
C SER A 161 -6.82 22.16 15.70
N SER A 162 -7.69 22.86 14.97
CA SER A 162 -8.89 23.50 15.52
C SER A 162 -9.97 22.49 15.95
N VAL A 163 -9.93 21.26 15.42
CA VAL A 163 -10.78 20.15 15.85
C VAL A 163 -10.21 19.51 17.09
N LYS A 164 -8.94 19.12 17.02
CA LYS A 164 -8.19 18.51 18.10
C LYS A 164 -6.71 18.76 17.83
N ALA A 165 -6.00 19.28 18.82
CA ALA A 165 -4.57 19.50 18.71
C ALA A 165 -3.89 18.19 18.27
N ARG A 166 -3.09 18.26 17.21
CA ARG A 166 -2.39 17.08 16.70
C ARG A 166 -1.20 16.78 17.61
N SER A 167 -1.11 15.55 18.09
CA SER A 167 0.10 15.03 18.74
C SER A 167 1.20 14.67 17.72
N CYS A 168 0.84 14.58 16.44
CA CYS A 168 1.72 14.10 15.38
C CYS A 168 1.45 14.85 14.08
N THR A 169 2.51 15.09 13.32
CA THR A 169 2.43 15.94 12.13
C THR A 169 2.13 15.15 10.86
N PHE A 170 2.53 13.88 10.83
CA PHE A 170 2.49 13.04 9.65
C PHE A 170 1.30 12.06 9.65
N ILE A 171 0.74 11.82 8.47
CA ILE A 171 -0.01 10.60 8.15
C ILE A 171 0.97 9.60 7.52
N TRP A 172 0.76 8.31 7.73
CA TRP A 172 1.71 7.31 7.23
C TRP A 172 1.02 5.98 6.94
N GLN A 173 1.59 5.24 6.00
CA GLN A 173 1.25 3.85 5.70
C GLN A 173 2.52 3.04 5.52
N LYS A 174 2.52 1.81 6.06
CA LYS A 174 3.61 0.86 5.99
C LYS A 174 3.11 -0.43 5.32
N ILE A 175 3.89 -0.90 4.36
CA ILE A 175 3.60 -2.11 3.60
C ILE A 175 4.71 -3.12 3.88
N ASN A 176 4.32 -4.32 4.31
CA ASN A 176 5.22 -5.48 4.32
C ASN A 176 4.66 -6.54 3.39
N ALA A 177 5.42 -6.88 2.35
CA ALA A 177 5.07 -7.88 1.36
C ALA A 177 6.04 -9.06 1.44
N THR A 178 5.51 -10.26 1.25
CA THR A 178 6.26 -11.50 1.05
C THR A 178 5.85 -12.08 -0.29
N VAL A 179 6.83 -12.30 -1.16
CA VAL A 179 6.66 -13.00 -2.44
C VAL A 179 7.35 -14.36 -2.35
N SER A 180 6.67 -15.39 -2.82
CA SER A 180 7.16 -16.76 -2.99
C SER A 180 6.72 -17.32 -4.34
N CYS A 181 7.26 -18.46 -4.75
CA CYS A 181 6.77 -19.17 -5.94
C CYS A 181 6.09 -20.47 -5.55
N LYS A 182 5.01 -20.81 -6.24
CA LYS A 182 4.34 -22.11 -6.13
C LYS A 182 3.93 -22.59 -7.51
N ALA A 183 4.38 -23.79 -7.89
CA ALA A 183 4.09 -24.38 -9.20
C ALA A 183 4.35 -23.43 -10.38
N GLY A 184 5.46 -22.67 -10.32
CA GLY A 184 5.89 -21.76 -11.37
C GLY A 184 5.21 -20.39 -11.37
N LYS A 185 4.34 -20.08 -10.41
CA LYS A 185 3.64 -18.79 -10.29
C LYS A 185 4.02 -18.04 -9.02
N ALA A 186 4.03 -16.71 -9.09
CA ALA A 186 4.27 -15.89 -7.91
C ALA A 186 3.03 -15.89 -7.00
N GLU A 187 3.24 -16.10 -5.70
CA GLU A 187 2.24 -15.88 -4.66
C GLU A 187 2.72 -14.71 -3.80
N THR A 188 1.82 -13.77 -3.51
CA THR A 188 2.16 -12.56 -2.75
C THR A 188 1.22 -12.40 -1.57
N ALA A 189 1.80 -12.31 -0.37
CA ALA A 189 1.10 -11.97 0.86
C ALA A 189 1.51 -10.57 1.30
N VAL A 190 0.54 -9.72 1.63
CA VAL A 190 0.79 -8.34 2.04
C VAL A 190 0.10 -8.04 3.36
N THR A 191 0.80 -7.28 4.21
CA THR A 191 0.24 -6.64 5.41
C THR A 191 0.33 -5.13 5.26
N LEU A 192 -0.72 -4.47 5.74
CA LEU A 192 -0.86 -3.01 5.76
C LEU A 192 -0.92 -2.56 7.22
N ASP A 193 -0.13 -1.54 7.54
CA ASP A 193 -0.20 -0.79 8.80
C ASP A 193 -0.16 0.71 8.49
N GLY A 194 -0.57 1.56 9.43
CA GLY A 194 -0.65 3.00 9.18
C GLY A 194 -1.24 3.81 10.32
N SER A 195 -1.26 5.13 10.12
CA SER A 195 -1.99 6.04 11.00
C SER A 195 -3.48 5.70 11.01
N LYS A 196 -4.16 5.87 12.15
CA LYS A 196 -5.61 5.56 12.25
C LYS A 196 -6.49 6.55 11.47
N PHE A 197 -5.95 7.68 11.07
CA PHE A 197 -6.56 8.57 10.10
C PHE A 197 -5.48 8.99 9.10
N PRO A 198 -5.75 8.98 7.79
CA PRO A 198 -7.01 8.60 7.13
C PRO A 198 -7.20 7.06 7.05
N SER A 199 -8.17 6.55 6.28
CA SER A 199 -8.27 5.12 5.93
C SER A 199 -7.13 4.72 5.00
N HIS A 200 -6.79 3.43 4.97
CA HIS A 200 -5.78 2.86 4.06
C HIS A 200 -6.28 1.59 3.40
N ARG A 201 -5.89 1.37 2.14
CA ARG A 201 -6.13 0.12 1.42
C ARG A 201 -4.89 -0.31 0.67
N VAL A 202 -4.76 -1.63 0.48
CA VAL A 202 -3.69 -2.25 -0.30
C VAL A 202 -4.26 -3.23 -1.30
N TRP A 203 -3.75 -3.19 -2.53
CA TRP A 203 -4.12 -4.08 -3.63
C TRP A 203 -2.89 -4.84 -4.10
N VAL A 204 -3.10 -6.09 -4.50
CA VAL A 204 -2.10 -6.95 -5.15
C VAL A 204 -2.64 -7.34 -6.52
N ASN A 205 -1.93 -6.98 -7.58
CA ASN A 205 -2.34 -7.22 -8.97
C ASN A 205 -3.78 -6.74 -9.26
N GLY A 206 -4.14 -5.58 -8.70
CA GLY A 206 -5.46 -4.96 -8.85
C GLY A 206 -6.56 -5.53 -7.92
N VAL A 207 -6.28 -6.59 -7.15
CA VAL A 207 -7.24 -7.19 -6.22
C VAL A 207 -7.02 -6.63 -4.81
N LEU A 208 -8.10 -6.19 -4.15
CA LEU A 208 -8.04 -5.69 -2.78
C LEU A 208 -7.53 -6.80 -1.84
N SER A 209 -6.40 -6.56 -1.17
CA SER A 209 -5.74 -7.51 -0.28
C SER A 209 -5.87 -7.15 1.20
N GLY A 210 -6.10 -5.88 1.52
CA GLY A 210 -6.23 -5.43 2.90
C GLY A 210 -6.76 -4.01 3.01
N GLU A 211 -7.41 -3.72 4.12
CA GLU A 211 -8.02 -2.43 4.44
C GLU A 211 -7.82 -2.11 5.93
N MET A 212 -7.51 -0.85 6.21
CA MET A 212 -7.54 -0.25 7.52
C MET A 212 -8.52 0.90 7.51
N ASN A 213 -9.70 0.65 8.09
CA ASN A 213 -10.70 1.70 8.24
C ASN A 213 -10.18 2.80 9.15
N GLN A 214 -10.54 4.03 8.77
CA GLN A 214 -10.37 5.21 9.59
C GLN A 214 -10.97 4.97 10.99
N GLY A 215 -10.16 5.23 12.01
CA GLY A 215 -10.60 5.23 13.39
C GLY A 215 -11.44 6.45 13.75
N PRO A 216 -12.06 6.47 14.93
CA PRO A 216 -12.78 7.63 15.42
C PRO A 216 -11.91 8.89 15.46
N PHE A 217 -12.53 10.07 15.33
CA PHE A 217 -11.85 11.37 15.29
C PHE A 217 -11.05 11.67 16.59
N ASN A 218 -11.26 10.89 17.63
CA ASN A 218 -10.48 11.00 18.84
C ASN A 218 -9.07 10.39 18.74
N ASN A 219 -8.89 9.44 17.83
CA ASN A 219 -7.68 8.66 17.61
C ASN A 219 -7.00 9.03 16.30
N LEU A 220 -7.32 10.19 15.70
CA LEU A 220 -6.79 10.64 14.40
C LEU A 220 -5.27 10.55 14.34
N TRP A 221 -4.60 10.75 15.48
CA TRP A 221 -3.17 11.03 15.55
C TRP A 221 -2.44 9.98 16.38
N ASN A 222 -2.42 8.73 15.89
CA ASN A 222 -1.39 7.77 16.30
C ASN A 222 -0.09 8.11 15.58
N CYS A 223 0.90 8.59 16.35
CA CYS A 223 2.15 9.07 15.78
C CYS A 223 2.88 7.94 15.07
N ASP A 224 3.50 8.30 13.94
CA ASP A 224 4.52 7.46 13.33
C ASP A 224 5.52 7.05 14.43
N PRO A 225 5.81 5.75 14.61
CA PRO A 225 6.82 5.28 15.55
C PRO A 225 8.13 6.06 15.45
N LEU A 226 8.46 6.53 14.24
CA LEU A 226 9.67 7.28 13.90
C LEU A 226 9.51 8.82 13.98
N ASP A 227 8.35 9.33 14.38
CA ASP A 227 8.14 10.77 14.53
C ASP A 227 8.96 11.33 15.70
N ALA A 228 9.97 12.14 15.39
CA ALA A 228 10.80 12.84 16.39
C ALA A 228 10.05 14.00 17.07
N SER A 229 8.94 14.47 16.48
CA SER A 229 8.12 15.57 17.00
C SER A 229 7.11 15.16 18.07
N LYS A 230 7.16 13.91 18.55
CA LYS A 230 6.36 13.43 19.68
C LYS A 230 6.57 14.35 20.87
N ILE A 231 5.56 15.18 21.16
CA ILE A 231 5.46 15.86 22.44
C ILE A 231 5.18 14.75 23.46
N ARG A 232 6.18 14.43 24.27
CA ARG A 232 6.08 13.45 25.36
C ARG A 232 5.24 13.99 26.50
#